data_AF-A0ABD1C7J6-F1
#
_entry.id   AF-A0ABD1C7J6-F1
#
_cell.length_a   1.000
_cell.length_b   1.000
_cell.length_c   1.000
_cell.angle_alpha   90.00
_cell.angle_beta   90.00
_cell.angle_gamma   90.00
#
_symmetry.space_group_name_H-M   'P 1'
#
loop_
_entity.id
_entity.type
_entity.pdbx_description
1 polymer ?
#
loop_
_entity_poly.entity_id
_entity_poly.type
_entity_poly.pdbx_seq_one_letter_code
_entity_poly.pdbx_strand_id
1 'polypeptide(L)'
;MTKCNSQITTLFIILALACAVVPAFSIEESEAKSLWDTCVVKITPKCALDIIAVVFENATISDSCCHELVQEGKVCHDTLIKYIADRPTLIAQETQYLKKRDDLWNRCVSISTTA
;
A
#
# COMPACT_ATOMS: atom_id res chain seq x y z
N MET A 1 -32.24 40.63 13.48
CA MET A 1 -32.16 39.29 12.84
C MET A 1 -30.95 39.18 11.90
N THR A 2 -29.78 39.67 12.30
CA THR A 2 -28.59 39.77 11.41
C THR A 2 -27.40 38.95 11.90
N LYS A 3 -27.42 38.53 13.19
CA LYS A 3 -26.32 37.84 13.86
C LYS A 3 -26.24 36.34 13.52
N CYS A 4 -27.37 35.69 13.23
CA CYS A 4 -27.40 34.27 12.85
C CYS A 4 -26.96 34.07 11.39
N ASN A 5 -27.37 34.98 10.49
CA ASN A 5 -27.05 34.90 9.06
C ASN A 5 -25.54 35.05 8.80
N SER A 6 -24.88 35.99 9.50
CA SER A 6 -23.43 36.19 9.39
C SER A 6 -22.62 35.00 9.92
N GLN A 7 -23.06 34.34 10.99
CA GLN A 7 -22.38 33.15 11.54
C GLN A 7 -22.49 31.95 10.59
N ILE A 8 -23.66 31.77 9.97
CA ILE A 8 -23.91 30.72 8.98
C ILE A 8 -23.02 30.94 7.74
N THR A 9 -22.95 32.16 7.21
CA THR A 9 -22.08 32.47 6.06
C THR A 9 -20.60 32.23 6.35
N THR A 10 -20.12 32.61 7.55
CA THR A 10 -18.73 32.38 7.95
C THR A 10 -18.40 30.89 8.07
N LEU A 11 -19.30 30.07 8.62
CA LEU A 11 -19.13 28.62 8.70
C LEU A 11 -19.04 27.97 7.32
N PHE A 12 -19.89 28.36 6.38
CA PHE A 12 -19.85 27.85 5.02
C PHE A 12 -18.55 28.21 4.29
N ILE A 13 -18.02 29.41 4.50
CA ILE A 13 -16.74 29.84 3.92
C ILE A 13 -15.58 29.03 4.52
N ILE A 14 -15.56 28.80 5.83
CA ILE A 14 -14.53 27.99 6.51
C ILE A 14 -14.58 26.53 6.02
N LEU A 15 -15.78 25.97 5.86
CA LEU A 15 -15.97 24.61 5.33
C LEU A 15 -15.47 24.50 3.88
N ALA A 16 -15.80 25.49 3.04
CA ALA A 16 -15.34 25.53 1.65
C ALA A 16 -13.81 25.72 1.54
N LEU A 17 -13.21 26.57 2.39
CA LEU A 17 -11.75 26.73 2.46
C LEU A 17 -11.08 25.44 2.94
N ALA A 18 -11.64 24.75 3.93
CA ALA A 18 -11.15 23.46 4.41
C ALA A 18 -11.16 22.41 3.29
N CYS A 19 -12.20 22.39 2.44
CA CYS A 19 -12.27 21.51 1.28
C CYS A 19 -11.25 21.87 0.18
N ALA A 20 -10.95 23.15 -0.02
CA ALA A 20 -9.95 23.61 -0.98
C ALA A 20 -8.50 23.36 -0.50
N VAL A 21 -8.30 23.22 0.81
CA VAL A 21 -7.02 22.86 1.45
C VAL A 21 -6.79 21.33 1.48
N VAL A 22 -7.64 20.55 0.81
CA VAL A 22 -7.38 19.14 0.51
C VAL A 22 -6.84 18.97 -0.93
N PRO A 23 -5.69 19.55 -1.33
CA PRO A 23 -5.03 19.03 -2.51
C PRO A 23 -4.35 17.70 -2.16
N ALA A 24 -4.55 16.71 -3.06
CA ALA A 24 -3.73 15.51 -3.30
C ALA A 24 -4.15 14.12 -2.76
N PHE A 25 -5.08 13.95 -1.81
CA PHE A 25 -5.41 12.59 -1.34
C PHE A 25 -6.26 11.75 -2.31
N SER A 26 -6.97 12.37 -3.26
CA SER A 26 -7.82 11.63 -4.21
C SER A 26 -7.04 10.87 -5.29
N ILE A 27 -5.73 11.08 -5.43
CA ILE A 27 -4.89 10.43 -6.45
C ILE A 27 -4.27 9.13 -5.91
N GLU A 28 -3.99 9.02 -4.61
CA GLU A 28 -3.43 7.78 -4.04
C GLU A 28 -4.44 6.63 -3.94
N GLU A 29 -5.71 6.92 -3.64
CA GLU A 29 -6.71 5.88 -3.39
C GLU A 29 -7.12 5.11 -4.66
N SER A 30 -7.24 5.82 -5.79
CA SER A 30 -7.65 5.21 -7.06
C SER A 30 -6.57 4.33 -7.68
N GLU A 31 -5.30 4.75 -7.60
CA GLU A 31 -4.15 3.98 -8.09
C GLU A 31 -3.86 2.78 -7.19
N ALA A 32 -3.88 2.96 -5.86
CA ALA A 32 -3.79 1.84 -4.93
C ALA A 32 -4.88 0.82 -5.23
N LYS A 33 -6.15 1.25 -5.30
CA LYS A 33 -7.29 0.36 -5.55
C LYS A 33 -7.13 -0.43 -6.85
N SER A 34 -6.72 0.21 -7.94
CA SER A 34 -6.46 -0.48 -9.21
C SER A 34 -5.34 -1.52 -9.10
N LEU A 35 -4.29 -1.27 -8.31
CA LEU A 35 -3.24 -2.25 -8.04
C LEU A 35 -3.78 -3.45 -7.26
N TRP A 36 -4.53 -3.21 -6.19
CA TRP A 36 -5.15 -4.28 -5.39
C TRP A 36 -6.11 -5.13 -6.24
N ASP A 37 -6.97 -4.50 -7.03
CA ASP A 37 -7.99 -5.17 -7.86
C ASP A 37 -7.36 -6.04 -8.97
N THR A 38 -6.17 -5.68 -9.45
CA THR A 38 -5.49 -6.42 -10.53
C THR A 38 -4.53 -7.48 -10.02
N CYS A 39 -3.90 -7.25 -8.87
CA CYS A 39 -2.69 -7.96 -8.47
C CYS A 39 -2.73 -8.67 -7.12
N VAL A 40 -3.80 -8.55 -6.33
CA VAL A 40 -3.91 -9.20 -5.02
C VAL A 40 -5.19 -10.02 -4.95
N VAL A 41 -5.50 -10.73 -6.04
CA VAL A 41 -6.77 -11.47 -6.17
C VAL A 41 -6.69 -12.84 -5.50
N LYS A 42 -5.50 -13.45 -5.47
CA LYS A 42 -5.27 -14.80 -4.91
C LYS A 42 -4.57 -14.78 -3.55
N ILE A 43 -3.94 -13.66 -3.18
CA ILE A 43 -3.33 -13.48 -1.87
C ILE A 43 -4.40 -13.13 -0.84
N THR A 44 -4.45 -13.88 0.25
CA THR A 44 -5.33 -13.58 1.38
C THR A 44 -4.91 -12.28 2.07
N PRO A 45 -5.85 -11.53 2.70
CA PRO A 45 -5.51 -10.30 3.42
C PRO A 45 -4.42 -10.50 4.48
N LYS A 46 -4.41 -11.66 5.15
CA LYS A 46 -3.35 -12.01 6.11
C LYS A 46 -1.99 -12.12 5.42
N CYS A 47 -1.89 -12.88 4.33
CA CYS A 47 -0.62 -13.05 3.64
C CYS A 47 -0.13 -11.74 3.03
N ALA A 48 -1.01 -10.88 2.51
CA ALA A 48 -0.65 -9.55 2.05
C ALA A 48 0.02 -8.71 3.17
N LEU A 49 -0.54 -8.73 4.39
CA LEU A 49 0.04 -8.05 5.54
C LEU A 49 1.39 -8.65 5.94
N ASP A 50 1.51 -9.97 5.99
CA ASP A 50 2.76 -10.65 6.35
C ASP A 50 3.88 -10.33 5.33
N ILE A 51 3.56 -10.29 4.02
CA ILE A 51 4.51 -9.92 2.95
C ILE A 51 5.03 -8.49 3.18
N ILE A 52 4.13 -7.54 3.44
CA ILE A 52 4.50 -6.16 3.73
C ILE A 52 5.38 -6.11 5.00
N ALA A 53 4.97 -6.77 6.08
CA ALA A 53 5.71 -6.78 7.33
C ALA A 53 7.13 -7.37 7.20
N VAL A 54 7.33 -8.40 6.35
CA VAL A 54 8.68 -8.95 6.11
C VAL A 54 9.59 -7.92 5.45
N VAL A 55 9.07 -7.19 4.46
CA VAL A 55 9.85 -6.18 3.73
C VAL A 55 10.13 -4.96 4.62
N PHE A 56 9.11 -4.42 5.28
CA PHE A 56 9.19 -3.13 5.96
C PHE A 56 9.56 -3.23 7.45
N GLU A 57 9.26 -4.35 8.11
CA GLU A 57 9.34 -4.51 9.57
C GLU A 57 10.18 -5.72 10.02
N ASN A 58 10.89 -6.39 9.10
CA ASN A 58 11.71 -7.59 9.35
C ASN A 58 10.94 -8.76 9.99
N ALA A 59 9.64 -8.88 9.69
CA ALA A 59 8.83 -10.00 10.14
C ALA A 59 9.18 -11.33 9.43
N THR A 60 8.51 -12.40 9.82
CA THR A 60 8.58 -13.71 9.16
C THR A 60 7.32 -13.98 8.33
N ILE A 61 7.44 -14.86 7.34
CA ILE A 61 6.33 -15.33 6.51
C ILE A 61 6.19 -16.84 6.65
N SER A 62 4.95 -17.34 6.58
CA SER A 62 4.68 -18.77 6.54
C SER A 62 4.87 -19.34 5.12
N ASP A 63 5.13 -20.64 5.03
CA ASP A 63 5.26 -21.33 3.74
C ASP A 63 3.95 -21.22 2.93
N SER A 64 2.79 -21.28 3.59
CA SER A 64 1.49 -21.06 2.93
C SER A 64 1.38 -19.71 2.23
N CYS A 65 1.84 -18.62 2.89
CA CYS A 65 1.83 -17.29 2.30
C CYS A 65 2.89 -17.16 1.19
N CYS A 66 3.98 -17.91 1.25
CA CYS A 66 4.91 -18.01 0.14
C CYS A 66 4.29 -18.66 -1.10
N HIS A 67 3.47 -19.71 -0.93
CA HIS A 67 2.75 -20.33 -2.05
C HIS A 67 1.75 -19.35 -2.68
N GLU A 68 0.97 -18.63 -1.86
CA GLU A 68 0.06 -17.59 -2.35
C GLU A 68 0.80 -16.49 -3.14
N LEU A 69 1.93 -16.03 -2.59
CA LEU A 69 2.78 -15.03 -3.26
C LEU A 69 3.27 -15.49 -4.63
N VAL A 70 3.77 -16.72 -4.72
CA VAL A 70 4.28 -17.28 -5.98
C VAL A 70 3.14 -17.51 -6.98
N GLN A 71 1.96 -17.94 -6.51
CA GLN A 71 0.79 -18.16 -7.35
C GLN A 71 0.18 -16.86 -7.91
N GLU A 72 0.30 -15.76 -7.16
CA GLU A 72 -0.04 -14.41 -7.64
C GLU A 72 0.96 -13.93 -8.68
N GLY A 73 2.25 -14.03 -8.38
CA GLY A 73 3.32 -13.80 -9.34
C GLY A 73 4.20 -12.58 -9.04
N LYS A 74 5.40 -12.59 -9.63
CA LYS A 74 6.46 -11.63 -9.30
C LYS A 74 6.06 -10.19 -9.62
N VAL A 75 5.39 -9.97 -10.74
CA VAL A 75 5.02 -8.62 -11.19
C VAL A 75 4.17 -7.93 -10.13
N CYS A 76 3.17 -8.62 -9.59
CA CYS A 76 2.28 -8.07 -8.57
C CYS A 76 2.98 -7.78 -7.25
N HIS A 77 3.83 -8.70 -6.80
CA HIS A 77 4.71 -8.48 -5.65
C HIS A 77 5.61 -7.25 -5.85
N ASP A 78 6.25 -7.16 -7.02
CA ASP A 78 7.19 -6.09 -7.31
C ASP A 78 6.52 -4.73 -7.36
N THR A 79 5.36 -4.65 -8.01
CA THR A 79 4.60 -3.42 -8.12
C THR A 79 4.07 -2.96 -6.75
N LEU A 80 3.52 -3.88 -5.94
CA LEU A 80 2.99 -3.53 -4.62
C LEU A 80 4.09 -2.96 -3.72
N ILE A 81 5.22 -3.65 -3.62
CA ILE A 81 6.30 -3.22 -2.74
C ILE A 81 6.94 -1.91 -3.23
N LYS A 82 7.12 -1.75 -4.55
CA LYS A 82 7.63 -0.50 -5.15
C LYS A 82 6.70 0.68 -4.85
N TYR A 83 5.39 0.49 -5.03
CA TYR A 83 4.38 1.51 -4.72
C TYR A 83 4.47 1.99 -3.26
N ILE A 84 4.62 1.07 -2.31
CA ILE A 84 4.76 1.41 -0.89
C ILE A 84 6.13 2.09 -0.64
N ALA A 85 7.21 1.55 -1.20
CA ALA A 85 8.56 2.10 -1.01
C ALA A 85 8.72 3.52 -1.59
N ASP A 86 7.90 3.88 -2.58
CA ASP A 86 7.88 5.22 -3.20
C ASP A 86 7.19 6.29 -2.36
N ARG A 87 6.57 5.90 -1.23
CA ARG A 87 5.99 6.87 -0.30
C ARG A 87 7.08 7.81 0.24
N PRO A 88 6.80 9.11 0.38
CA PRO A 88 7.79 10.09 0.87
C PRO A 88 8.44 9.73 2.20
N THR A 89 7.74 8.98 3.06
CA THR A 89 8.24 8.52 4.36
C THR A 89 9.21 7.35 4.28
N LEU A 90 9.23 6.63 3.15
CA LEU A 90 9.99 5.38 2.95
C LEU A 90 11.06 5.49 1.87
N ILE A 91 10.96 6.46 0.96
CA ILE A 91 11.85 6.62 -0.20
C ILE A 91 13.34 6.72 0.16
N ALA A 92 13.68 7.26 1.34
CA ALA A 92 15.07 7.33 1.79
C ALA A 92 15.73 5.95 1.98
N GLN A 93 14.93 4.91 2.19
CA GLN A 93 15.35 3.52 2.36
C GLN A 93 14.89 2.61 1.22
N GLU A 94 14.42 3.19 0.10
CA GLU A 94 13.82 2.46 -1.02
C GLU A 94 14.69 1.28 -1.48
N THR A 95 15.97 1.52 -1.75
CA THR A 95 16.93 0.48 -2.18
C THR A 95 16.98 -0.72 -1.23
N GLN A 96 16.85 -0.48 0.08
CA GLN A 96 16.81 -1.55 1.08
C GLN A 96 15.52 -2.37 0.96
N TYR A 97 14.38 -1.71 0.78
CA TYR A 97 13.08 -2.38 0.62
C TYR A 97 13.01 -3.17 -0.69
N LEU A 98 13.53 -2.62 -1.80
CA LEU A 98 13.58 -3.33 -3.08
C LEU A 98 14.50 -4.55 -3.02
N LYS A 99 15.61 -4.48 -2.28
CA LYS A 99 16.44 -5.66 -2.02
C LYS A 99 15.67 -6.72 -1.23
N LYS A 100 15.05 -6.34 -0.12
CA LYS A 100 14.26 -7.26 0.72
C LYS A 100 13.09 -7.89 -0.03
N ARG A 101 12.46 -7.14 -0.93
CA ARG A 101 11.44 -7.64 -1.86
C ARG A 101 11.97 -8.80 -2.70
N ASP A 102 13.13 -8.61 -3.33
CA ASP A 102 13.73 -9.62 -4.21
C ASP A 102 14.20 -10.84 -3.41
N ASP A 103 14.77 -10.62 -2.21
CA ASP A 103 15.15 -11.68 -1.28
C ASP A 103 13.93 -12.52 -0.84
N LEU A 104 12.81 -11.87 -0.50
CA LEU A 104 11.56 -12.54 -0.15
C LEU A 104 10.99 -13.35 -1.31
N TRP A 105 10.99 -12.79 -2.52
CA TRP A 105 10.53 -13.51 -3.71
C TRP A 105 11.34 -14.79 -3.94
N ASN A 106 12.67 -14.67 -3.94
CA ASN A 106 13.56 -15.81 -4.15
C ASN A 106 13.38 -16.90 -3.08
N ARG A 107 13.20 -16.49 -1.82
CA ARG A 107 12.88 -17.40 -0.72
C ARG A 107 11.56 -18.14 -0.97
N CYS A 108 10.50 -17.44 -1.35
CA CYS A 108 9.20 -18.06 -1.56
C CYS A 108 9.15 -18.96 -2.79
N VAL A 109 9.88 -18.63 -3.87
CA VAL A 109 10.08 -19.53 -5.02
C VAL A 109 10.79 -20.81 -4.60
N SER A 110 11.83 -20.71 -3.77
CA SER A 110 12.54 -21.88 -3.26
C SER A 110 11.61 -22.79 -2.46
N ILE A 111 10.84 -22.23 -1.52
CA ILE A 111 9.87 -22.99 -0.71
C ILE A 111 8.82 -23.66 -1.59
N SER A 112 8.33 -22.95 -2.59
CA SER A 112 7.28 -23.44 -3.49
C SER A 112 7.73 -24.53 -4.46
N THR A 113 9.05 -24.65 -4.68
CA THR A 113 9.63 -25.69 -5.56
C THR A 113 9.96 -26.97 -4.78
N THR A 114 10.07 -26.89 -3.45
CA THR A 114 10.43 -28.03 -2.58
C THR A 114 9.24 -28.80 -2.02
N ALA A 115 8.02 -28.31 -2.23
CA ALA A 115 6.76 -28.93 -1.79
C ALA A 115 6.13 -29.76 -2.93
#